data_AF-A0A7R8V9H1-F1
#
_entry.id   AF-A0A7R8V9H1-F1
#
_cell.length_a   1.000
_cell.length_b   1.000
_cell.length_c   1.000
_cell.angle_alpha   90.00
_cell.angle_beta   90.00
_cell.angle_gamma   90.00
#
_symmetry.space_group_name_H-M   'P 1'
#
loop_
_entity.id
_entity.type
_entity.pdbx_description
1 polymer ?
#
loop_
_entity_poly.entity_id
_entity_poly.type
_entity_poly.pdbx_seq_one_letter_code
_entity_poly.pdbx_strand_id
1 'polypeptide(L)'
;MFAELQACLDKLSVPGVMDDLEVAIAKRSKKRAYQKRRRARVKEEVAESHSKRQQLDIAINTWLEDMQESVEKAKREESLKVEADLVLLEVTRKKNEAKRQLSLLSSLLKLRQLRAKTWASRGQAVSFESGERFTKVIERLRKLWESELRECAVEEQGLRVMLEGVVEERNQKQVRRERQALAQWEQVLFGAKKRQQDQVDHFYTAAESDVESFVAIRKSWDKFLAAPGASMASAPPIGWVLPVYPSSEQWKAQLSGGP
;
A
#
# COMPACT_ATOMS: atom_id res chain seq x y z
N MET A 1 11.91 80.40 -44.44
CA MET A 1 11.86 79.20 -45.31
C MET A 1 13.07 79.04 -46.24
N PHE A 2 13.32 79.89 -47.25
CA PHE A 2 14.47 79.69 -48.17
C PHE A 2 15.85 79.80 -47.49
N ALA A 3 16.05 80.79 -46.63
CA ALA A 3 17.31 80.98 -45.90
C ALA A 3 17.59 79.84 -44.89
N GLU A 4 16.55 79.27 -44.29
CA GLU A 4 16.68 78.15 -43.34
C GLU A 4 17.02 76.84 -44.05
N LEU A 5 16.51 76.65 -45.27
CA LEU A 5 16.85 75.51 -46.12
C LEU A 5 18.30 75.61 -46.62
N GLN A 6 18.73 76.80 -47.04
CA GLN A 6 20.11 77.04 -47.45
C GLN A 6 21.10 76.79 -46.30
N ALA A 7 20.79 77.30 -45.11
CA ALA A 7 21.60 77.08 -43.91
C ALA A 7 21.67 75.60 -43.47
N CYS A 8 20.65 74.79 -43.75
CA CYS A 8 20.70 73.34 -43.55
C CYS A 8 21.55 72.65 -44.61
N LEU A 9 21.49 73.10 -45.86
CA LEU A 9 22.29 72.57 -46.97
C LEU A 9 23.79 72.83 -46.75
N ASP A 10 24.14 74.05 -46.31
CA ASP A 10 25.53 74.44 -46.06
C ASP A 10 26.16 73.59 -44.93
N LYS A 11 25.37 73.20 -43.92
CA LYS A 11 25.80 72.29 -42.85
C LYS A 11 26.02 70.85 -43.33
N LEU A 12 25.29 70.42 -44.35
CA LEU A 12 25.41 69.08 -44.96
C LEU A 12 26.47 69.03 -46.06
N SER A 13 26.89 70.18 -46.58
CA SER A 13 27.90 70.34 -47.63
C SER A 13 29.35 70.23 -47.09
N VAL A 14 29.52 70.18 -45.76
CA VAL A 14 30.83 69.98 -45.12
C VAL A 14 31.32 68.53 -45.37
N PRO A 15 32.52 68.33 -45.94
CA PRO A 15 33.06 66.99 -46.17
C PRO A 15 33.14 66.16 -44.88
N GLY A 16 32.63 64.93 -44.90
CA GLY A 16 32.62 64.01 -43.75
C GLY A 16 31.36 64.06 -42.87
N VAL A 17 30.55 65.13 -42.92
CA VAL A 17 29.30 65.22 -42.12
C VAL A 17 28.27 64.19 -42.57
N MET A 18 28.19 63.91 -43.88
CA MET A 18 27.30 62.87 -44.40
C MET A 18 27.74 61.47 -43.97
N ASP A 19 29.04 61.17 -43.99
CA ASP A 19 29.59 59.89 -43.53
C ASP A 19 29.33 59.69 -42.02
N ASP A 20 29.50 60.73 -41.22
CA ASP A 20 29.21 60.71 -39.78
C ASP A 20 27.71 60.47 -39.49
N LEU A 21 26.82 61.07 -40.29
CA LEU A 21 25.38 60.85 -40.20
C LEU A 21 25.01 59.41 -40.59
N GLU A 22 25.60 58.85 -41.65
CA GLU A 22 25.40 57.46 -42.03
C GLU A 22 25.85 56.50 -40.93
N VAL A 23 27.03 56.74 -40.34
CA VAL A 23 27.54 55.97 -39.21
C VAL A 23 26.60 56.09 -37.99
N ALA A 24 26.08 57.28 -37.70
CA ALA A 24 25.14 57.49 -36.60
C ALA A 24 23.79 56.77 -36.83
N ILE A 25 23.26 56.80 -38.06
CA ILE A 25 22.05 56.09 -38.46
C ILE A 25 22.27 54.58 -38.37
N ALA A 26 23.40 54.06 -38.87
CA ALA A 26 23.75 52.65 -38.78
C ALA A 26 23.89 52.19 -37.33
N LYS A 27 24.55 52.96 -36.46
CA LYS A 27 24.63 52.70 -35.01
C LYS A 27 23.25 52.67 -34.36
N ARG A 28 22.37 53.62 -34.70
CA ARG A 28 20.99 53.68 -34.18
C ARG A 28 20.14 52.50 -34.66
N SER A 29 20.27 52.12 -35.92
CA SER A 29 19.60 50.96 -36.51
C SER A 29 20.05 49.66 -35.83
N LYS A 30 21.37 49.45 -35.68
CA LYS A 30 21.95 48.32 -34.94
C LYS A 30 21.45 48.26 -33.49
N LYS A 31 21.43 49.40 -32.78
CA LYS A 31 20.91 49.49 -31.40
C LYS A 31 19.42 49.12 -31.33
N ARG A 32 18.59 49.63 -32.24
CA ARG A 32 17.15 49.30 -32.30
C ARG A 32 16.93 47.83 -32.60
N ALA A 33 17.67 47.25 -33.55
CA ALA A 33 17.59 45.83 -33.89
C ALA A 33 17.99 44.95 -32.69
N TYR A 34 19.07 45.29 -31.99
CA TYR A 34 19.48 44.61 -30.76
C TYR A 34 18.41 44.69 -29.67
N GLN A 35 17.87 45.88 -29.40
CA GLN A 35 16.79 46.06 -28.41
C GLN A 35 15.54 45.26 -28.78
N LYS A 36 15.16 45.20 -30.06
CA LYS A 36 14.04 44.38 -30.54
C LYS A 36 14.28 42.89 -30.26
N ARG A 37 15.46 42.36 -30.58
CA ARG A 37 15.83 40.96 -30.29
C ARG A 37 15.85 40.68 -28.79
N ARG A 38 16.42 41.59 -27.98
CA ARG A 38 16.44 41.45 -26.52
C ARG A 38 15.03 41.43 -25.91
N ARG A 39 14.15 42.33 -26.35
CA ARG A 39 12.75 42.36 -25.90
C ARG A 39 11.99 41.09 -26.30
N ALA A 40 12.24 40.57 -27.51
CA ALA A 40 11.65 39.31 -27.96
C ALA A 40 12.09 38.13 -27.08
N ARG A 41 13.39 38.00 -26.80
CA ARG A 41 13.92 36.97 -25.89
C ARG A 41 13.32 37.05 -24.48
N VAL A 42 13.30 38.25 -23.89
CA VAL A 42 12.70 38.44 -22.56
C VAL A 42 11.20 38.08 -22.56
N LYS A 43 10.47 38.43 -23.63
CA LYS A 43 9.05 38.08 -23.75
C LYS A 43 8.85 36.56 -23.84
N GLU A 44 9.70 35.88 -24.59
CA GLU A 44 9.70 34.42 -24.72
C GLU A 44 10.05 33.73 -23.40
N GLU A 45 11.12 34.14 -22.72
CA GLU A 45 11.53 33.65 -21.40
C GLU A 45 10.41 33.83 -20.35
N VAL A 46 9.74 34.98 -20.36
CA VAL A 46 8.59 35.26 -19.48
C VAL A 46 7.41 34.35 -19.83
N ALA A 47 7.09 34.19 -21.12
CA ALA A 47 6.00 33.32 -21.56
C ALA A 47 6.25 31.84 -21.20
N GLU A 48 7.47 31.35 -21.40
CA GLU A 48 7.88 30.01 -20.98
C GLU A 48 7.79 29.83 -19.47
N SER A 49 8.25 30.83 -18.70
CA SER A 49 8.16 30.80 -17.24
C SER A 49 6.72 30.77 -16.76
N HIS A 50 5.82 31.53 -17.39
CA HIS A 50 4.39 31.48 -17.12
C HIS A 50 3.78 30.13 -17.49
N SER A 51 4.13 29.55 -18.64
CA SER A 51 3.64 28.24 -19.05
C SER A 51 4.09 27.14 -18.08
N LYS A 52 5.36 27.15 -17.65
CA LYS A 52 5.89 26.23 -16.63
C LYS A 52 5.14 26.36 -15.31
N ARG A 53 4.86 27.59 -14.86
CA ARG A 53 4.06 27.84 -13.64
C ARG A 53 2.65 27.29 -13.78
N GLN A 54 1.98 27.54 -14.91
CA GLN A 54 0.64 27.00 -15.16
C GLN A 54 0.61 25.47 -15.16
N GLN A 55 1.62 24.81 -15.74
CA GLN A 55 1.72 23.35 -15.69
C GLN A 55 1.88 22.84 -14.25
N LEU A 56 2.69 23.53 -13.43
CA LEU A 56 2.83 23.20 -12.01
C LEU A 56 1.52 23.44 -11.25
N ASP A 57 0.84 24.55 -11.50
CA ASP A 57 -0.45 24.86 -10.86
C ASP A 57 -1.51 23.81 -11.22
N ILE A 58 -1.57 23.36 -12.49
CA ILE A 58 -2.45 22.28 -12.92
C ILE A 58 -2.07 20.97 -12.20
N ALA A 59 -0.77 20.63 -12.13
CA ALA A 59 -0.31 19.43 -11.44
C ALA A 59 -0.64 19.45 -9.93
N ILE A 60 -0.53 20.62 -9.29
CA ILE A 60 -0.89 20.81 -7.88
C ILE A 60 -2.40 20.66 -7.70
N ASN A 61 -3.20 21.31 -8.53
CA ASN A 61 -4.66 21.24 -8.43
C ASN A 61 -5.19 19.83 -8.66
N THR A 62 -4.70 19.14 -9.70
CA THR A 62 -5.06 17.74 -9.95
C THR A 62 -4.69 16.84 -8.78
N TRP A 63 -3.50 17.01 -8.20
CA TRP A 63 -3.11 16.26 -7.01
C TRP A 63 -4.00 16.56 -5.79
N LEU A 64 -4.38 17.83 -5.59
CA LEU A 64 -5.29 18.22 -4.51
C LEU A 64 -6.70 17.62 -4.72
N GLU A 65 -7.20 17.63 -5.95
CA GLU A 65 -8.48 17.00 -6.32
C GLU A 65 -8.45 15.49 -6.06
N ASP A 66 -7.40 14.79 -6.49
CA ASP A 66 -7.21 13.36 -6.24
C ASP A 66 -7.16 13.05 -4.74
N MET A 67 -6.43 13.87 -3.98
CA MET A 67 -6.32 13.73 -2.52
C MET A 67 -7.68 13.95 -1.85
N GLN A 68 -8.41 14.99 -2.26
CA GLN A 68 -9.75 15.27 -1.74
C GLN A 68 -10.71 14.14 -2.09
N GLU A 69 -10.66 13.62 -3.31
CA GLU A 69 -11.49 12.49 -3.72
C GLU A 69 -11.18 11.24 -2.87
N SER A 70 -9.90 10.97 -2.59
CA SER A 70 -9.47 9.88 -1.70
C SER A 70 -10.01 10.05 -0.28
N VAL A 71 -9.93 11.25 0.28
CA VAL A 71 -10.47 11.54 1.63
C VAL A 71 -11.99 11.39 1.65
N GLU A 72 -12.69 11.91 0.66
CA GLU A 72 -14.15 11.79 0.58
C GLU A 72 -14.58 10.32 0.33
N LYS A 73 -13.82 9.54 -0.43
CA LYS A 73 -14.03 8.08 -0.55
C LYS A 73 -13.89 7.40 0.81
N ALA A 74 -12.83 7.71 1.57
CA ALA A 74 -12.63 7.15 2.90
C ALA A 74 -13.77 7.52 3.88
N LYS A 75 -14.23 8.78 3.86
CA LYS A 75 -15.39 9.22 4.67
C LYS A 75 -16.67 8.48 4.30
N ARG A 76 -16.96 8.31 3.01
CA ARG A 76 -18.13 7.55 2.54
C ARG A 76 -18.05 6.09 2.96
N GLU A 77 -16.87 5.47 2.87
CA GLU A 77 -16.67 4.10 3.35
C GLU A 77 -16.89 3.98 4.87
N GLU A 78 -16.45 4.98 5.64
CA GLU A 78 -16.68 5.02 7.09
C GLU A 78 -18.16 5.22 7.43
N SER A 79 -18.86 6.14 6.75
CA SER A 79 -20.30 6.33 6.97
C SER A 79 -21.11 5.08 6.66
N LEU A 80 -20.77 4.37 5.57
CA LEU A 80 -21.41 3.10 5.21
C LEU A 80 -21.16 2.01 6.28
N LYS A 81 -19.98 1.97 6.89
CA LYS A 81 -19.71 1.05 8.00
C LYS A 81 -20.56 1.37 9.23
N VAL A 82 -20.65 2.66 9.59
CA VAL A 82 -21.48 3.10 10.72
C VAL A 82 -22.95 2.76 10.47
N GLU A 83 -23.46 2.98 9.26
CA GLU A 83 -24.82 2.59 8.89
C GLU A 83 -25.04 1.07 9.01
N ALA A 84 -24.09 0.27 8.54
CA ALA A 84 -24.16 -1.19 8.68
C ALA A 84 -24.16 -1.64 10.16
N ASP A 85 -23.32 -1.04 11.00
CA ASP A 85 -23.26 -1.32 12.43
C ASP A 85 -24.56 -0.92 13.14
N LEU A 86 -25.18 0.20 12.75
CA LEU A 86 -26.48 0.63 13.27
C LEU A 86 -27.58 -0.38 12.95
N VAL A 87 -27.61 -0.91 11.72
CA VAL A 87 -28.58 -1.94 11.32
C VAL A 87 -28.38 -3.22 12.14
N LEU A 88 -27.13 -3.68 12.33
CA LEU A 88 -26.82 -4.83 13.19
C LEU A 88 -27.25 -4.60 14.65
N LEU A 89 -27.00 -3.41 15.19
CA LEU A 89 -27.42 -3.04 16.54
C LEU A 89 -28.95 -3.06 16.67
N GLU A 90 -29.68 -2.61 15.65
CA GLU A 90 -31.14 -2.66 15.66
C GLU A 90 -31.66 -4.10 15.66
N VAL A 91 -31.12 -4.97 14.80
CA VAL A 91 -31.51 -6.39 14.71
C VAL A 91 -31.23 -7.11 16.04
N THR A 92 -30.03 -6.90 16.61
CA THR A 92 -29.67 -7.50 17.91
C THR A 92 -30.55 -6.98 19.04
N ARG A 93 -30.94 -5.71 19.04
CA ARG A 93 -31.90 -5.14 19.98
C ARG A 93 -33.27 -5.81 19.85
N LYS A 94 -33.82 -5.94 18.64
CA LYS A 94 -35.11 -6.61 18.37
C LYS A 94 -35.09 -8.06 18.83
N LYS A 95 -34.03 -8.79 18.50
CA LYS A 95 -33.81 -10.18 18.96
C LYS A 95 -33.81 -10.30 20.48
N ASN A 96 -33.10 -9.41 21.16
CA ASN A 96 -33.04 -9.41 22.63
C ASN A 96 -34.39 -9.06 23.25
N GLU A 97 -35.14 -8.13 22.65
CA GLU A 97 -36.48 -7.79 23.11
C GLU A 97 -37.46 -8.98 22.95
N ALA A 98 -37.46 -9.64 21.80
CA ALA A 98 -38.27 -10.84 21.59
C ALA A 98 -37.97 -11.94 22.63
N LYS A 99 -36.68 -12.17 22.95
CA LYS A 99 -36.27 -13.10 24.02
C LYS A 99 -36.78 -12.68 25.40
N ARG A 100 -36.72 -11.39 25.74
CA ARG A 100 -37.22 -10.85 27.01
C ARG A 100 -38.72 -11.08 27.13
N GLN A 101 -39.48 -10.80 26.07
CA GLN A 101 -40.93 -10.99 26.05
C GLN A 101 -41.31 -12.47 26.18
N LEU A 102 -40.61 -13.38 25.50
CA LEU A 102 -40.82 -14.83 25.66
C LEU A 102 -40.54 -15.34 27.08
N SER A 103 -39.49 -14.79 27.72
CA SER A 103 -39.18 -15.08 29.12
C SER A 103 -40.29 -14.60 30.07
N LEU A 104 -40.78 -13.37 29.85
CA LEU A 104 -41.88 -12.78 30.62
C LEU A 104 -43.20 -13.59 30.47
N LEU A 105 -43.57 -13.96 29.24
CA LEU A 105 -44.75 -14.80 29.00
C LEU A 105 -44.62 -16.18 29.68
N SER A 106 -43.41 -16.73 29.72
CA SER A 106 -43.13 -17.99 30.40
C SER A 106 -43.21 -17.86 31.93
N SER A 107 -42.75 -16.76 32.51
CA SER A 107 -42.87 -16.50 33.95
C SER A 107 -44.32 -16.22 34.36
N LEU A 108 -45.09 -15.50 33.56
CA LEU A 108 -46.53 -15.26 33.78
C LEU A 108 -47.33 -16.57 33.78
N LEU A 109 -47.03 -17.47 32.84
CA LEU A 109 -47.69 -18.78 32.76
C LEU A 109 -47.38 -19.63 34.00
N LYS A 110 -46.11 -19.66 34.45
CA LYS A 110 -45.70 -20.33 35.70
C LYS A 110 -46.40 -19.73 36.92
N LEU A 111 -46.44 -18.40 37.04
CA LEU A 111 -47.10 -17.71 38.16
C LEU A 111 -48.58 -18.06 38.24
N ARG A 112 -49.27 -18.12 37.10
CA ARG A 112 -50.68 -18.50 37.06
C ARG A 112 -50.88 -19.97 37.46
N GLN A 113 -50.03 -20.88 36.96
CA GLN A 113 -50.07 -22.29 37.35
C GLN A 113 -49.85 -22.47 38.86
N LEU A 114 -48.90 -21.73 39.45
CA LEU A 114 -48.66 -21.74 40.90
C LEU A 114 -49.89 -21.27 41.66
N ARG A 115 -50.45 -20.11 41.28
CA ARG A 115 -51.69 -19.59 41.89
C ARG A 115 -52.82 -20.62 41.81
N ALA A 116 -53.06 -21.20 40.63
CA ALA A 116 -54.10 -22.22 40.44
C ALA A 116 -53.91 -23.43 41.36
N LYS A 117 -52.67 -23.92 41.53
CA LYS A 117 -52.34 -24.98 42.49
C LYS A 117 -52.60 -24.55 43.93
N THR A 118 -52.27 -23.31 44.31
CA THR A 118 -52.53 -22.78 45.65
C THR A 118 -54.02 -22.69 45.96
N TRP A 119 -54.84 -22.19 45.02
CA TRP A 119 -56.30 -22.13 45.17
C TRP A 119 -56.90 -23.54 45.31
N ALA A 120 -56.47 -24.48 44.46
CA ALA A 120 -56.90 -25.88 44.54
C ALA A 120 -56.58 -26.51 45.91
N SER A 121 -55.37 -26.26 46.46
CA SER A 121 -54.99 -26.74 47.79
C SER A 121 -55.81 -26.15 48.93
N ARG A 122 -56.45 -24.99 48.71
CA ARG A 122 -57.35 -24.32 49.68
C ARG A 122 -58.82 -24.69 49.47
N GLY A 123 -59.13 -25.63 48.57
CA GLY A 123 -60.50 -26.02 48.23
C GLY A 123 -61.28 -24.98 47.44
N GLN A 124 -60.61 -23.97 46.87
CA GLN A 124 -61.23 -22.90 46.09
C GLN A 124 -61.02 -23.14 44.59
N ALA A 125 -62.09 -23.08 43.81
CA ALA A 125 -62.02 -23.31 42.37
C ALA A 125 -61.78 -22.00 41.61
N VAL A 126 -60.79 -22.00 40.71
CA VAL A 126 -60.61 -20.93 39.72
C VAL A 126 -61.48 -21.25 38.50
N SER A 127 -62.18 -20.26 37.95
CA SER A 127 -62.99 -20.42 36.74
C SER A 127 -62.16 -21.02 35.60
N PHE A 128 -62.59 -22.20 35.12
CA PHE A 128 -61.93 -22.95 34.05
C PHE A 128 -61.84 -22.13 32.75
N GLU A 129 -62.94 -21.47 32.36
CA GLU A 129 -62.99 -20.61 31.18
C GLU A 129 -61.95 -19.49 31.23
N SER A 130 -61.76 -18.88 32.40
CA SER A 130 -60.75 -17.83 32.58
C SER A 130 -59.33 -18.35 32.34
N GLY A 131 -59.05 -19.59 32.76
CA GLY A 131 -57.77 -20.27 32.59
C GLY A 131 -57.50 -20.62 31.13
N GLU A 132 -58.50 -21.14 30.45
CA GLU A 132 -58.41 -21.49 29.04
C GLU A 132 -58.20 -20.24 28.16
N ARG A 133 -58.98 -19.17 28.41
CA ARG A 133 -58.83 -17.89 27.70
C ARG A 133 -57.43 -17.31 27.89
N PHE A 134 -56.90 -17.31 29.11
CA PHE A 134 -55.53 -16.84 29.36
C PHE A 134 -54.48 -17.66 28.64
N THR A 135 -54.60 -19.00 28.69
CA THR A 135 -53.63 -19.90 28.05
C THR A 135 -53.62 -19.67 26.53
N LYS A 136 -54.80 -19.58 25.91
CA LYS A 136 -54.95 -19.23 24.49
C LYS A 136 -54.30 -17.89 24.14
N VAL A 137 -54.46 -16.86 24.97
CA VAL A 137 -53.84 -15.54 24.74
C VAL A 137 -52.31 -15.62 24.87
N ILE A 138 -51.79 -16.26 25.91
CA ILE A 138 -50.34 -16.42 26.12
C ILE A 138 -49.71 -17.23 24.98
N GLU A 139 -50.36 -18.29 24.52
CA GLU A 139 -49.87 -19.10 23.39
C GLU A 139 -49.83 -18.30 22.09
N ARG A 140 -50.86 -17.48 21.81
CA ARG A 140 -50.86 -16.58 20.64
C ARG A 140 -49.70 -15.59 20.72
N LEU A 141 -49.52 -14.92 21.86
CA LEU A 141 -48.42 -13.98 22.06
C LEU A 141 -47.05 -14.65 21.94
N ARG A 142 -46.91 -15.87 22.49
CA ARG A 142 -45.68 -16.67 22.36
C ARG A 142 -45.37 -16.97 20.90
N LYS A 143 -46.36 -17.43 20.13
CA LYS A 143 -46.20 -17.71 18.68
C LYS A 143 -45.78 -16.47 17.89
N LEU A 144 -46.35 -15.30 18.21
CA LEU A 144 -45.97 -14.03 17.58
C LEU A 144 -44.49 -13.72 17.85
N TRP A 145 -44.06 -13.72 19.10
CA TRP A 145 -42.66 -13.45 19.46
C TRP A 145 -41.68 -14.52 18.96
N GLU A 146 -42.11 -15.78 18.87
CA GLU A 146 -41.32 -16.85 18.24
C GLU A 146 -41.17 -16.64 16.73
N SER A 147 -42.17 -16.06 16.05
CA SER A 147 -42.03 -15.67 14.63
C SER A 147 -41.07 -14.51 14.47
N GLU A 148 -41.25 -13.45 15.26
CA GLU A 148 -40.38 -12.28 15.26
C GLU A 148 -38.92 -12.67 15.53
N LEU A 149 -38.69 -13.57 16.48
CA LEU A 149 -37.35 -14.07 16.81
C LEU A 149 -36.73 -14.87 15.66
N ARG A 150 -37.53 -15.66 14.93
CA ARG A 150 -37.07 -16.39 13.74
C ARG A 150 -36.69 -15.43 12.62
N GLU A 151 -37.51 -14.42 12.36
CA GLU A 151 -37.26 -13.41 11.34
C GLU A 151 -35.96 -12.63 11.64
N CYS A 152 -35.80 -12.15 12.87
CA CYS A 152 -34.57 -11.50 13.32
C CYS A 152 -33.33 -12.41 13.17
N ALA A 153 -33.47 -13.72 13.40
CA ALA A 153 -32.36 -14.66 13.28
C ALA A 153 -31.94 -14.88 11.83
N VAL A 154 -32.89 -14.93 10.90
CA VAL A 154 -32.62 -15.02 9.45
C VAL A 154 -31.96 -13.74 8.96
N GLU A 155 -32.48 -12.57 9.37
CA GLU A 155 -31.90 -11.27 9.01
C GLU A 155 -30.46 -11.13 9.52
N GLU A 156 -30.21 -11.44 10.79
CA GLU A 156 -28.87 -11.40 11.38
C GLU A 156 -27.90 -12.36 10.66
N GLN A 157 -28.35 -13.57 10.31
CA GLN A 157 -27.53 -14.52 9.57
C GLN A 157 -27.21 -14.01 8.16
N GLY A 158 -28.18 -13.40 7.47
CA GLY A 158 -27.96 -12.76 6.17
C GLY A 158 -26.91 -11.66 6.24
N LEU A 159 -27.03 -10.76 7.21
CA LEU A 159 -26.08 -9.67 7.43
C LEU A 159 -24.67 -10.19 7.74
N ARG A 160 -24.54 -11.25 8.56
CA ARG A 160 -23.24 -11.87 8.87
C ARG A 160 -22.56 -12.45 7.62
N VAL A 161 -23.29 -13.20 6.80
CA VAL A 161 -22.75 -13.77 5.56
C VAL A 161 -22.28 -12.67 4.60
N MET A 162 -23.04 -11.58 4.50
CA MET A 162 -22.64 -10.42 3.69
C MET A 162 -21.33 -9.79 4.22
N LEU A 163 -21.19 -9.63 5.53
CA LEU A 163 -19.97 -9.08 6.14
C LEU A 163 -18.77 -10.01 5.97
N GLU A 164 -18.95 -11.31 6.16
CA GLU A 164 -17.91 -12.32 5.95
C GLU A 164 -17.37 -12.27 4.51
N GLY A 165 -18.25 -12.19 3.51
CA GLY A 165 -17.84 -12.05 2.10
C GLY A 165 -17.01 -10.80 1.83
N VAL A 166 -17.38 -9.66 2.42
CA VAL A 166 -16.62 -8.40 2.30
C VAL A 166 -15.24 -8.51 2.97
N VAL A 167 -15.16 -9.14 4.14
CA VAL A 167 -13.90 -9.35 4.86
C VAL A 167 -12.98 -10.29 4.09
N GLU A 168 -13.52 -11.39 3.55
CA GLU A 168 -12.77 -12.34 2.72
C GLU A 168 -12.22 -11.67 1.46
N GLU A 169 -13.01 -10.88 0.75
CA GLU A 169 -12.56 -10.16 -0.44
C GLU A 169 -11.45 -9.16 -0.10
N ARG A 170 -11.58 -8.44 1.02
CA ARG A 170 -10.55 -7.51 1.51
C ARG A 170 -9.25 -8.24 1.83
N ASN A 171 -9.33 -9.36 2.55
CA ASN A 171 -8.16 -10.18 2.88
C ASN A 171 -7.49 -10.74 1.62
N GLN A 172 -8.26 -11.24 0.66
CA GLN A 172 -7.71 -11.71 -0.62
C GLN A 172 -7.02 -10.60 -1.40
N LYS A 173 -7.62 -9.40 -1.46
CA LYS A 173 -7.01 -8.22 -2.08
C LYS A 173 -5.71 -7.83 -1.38
N GLN A 174 -5.67 -7.84 -0.05
CA GLN A 174 -4.46 -7.54 0.72
C GLN A 174 -3.37 -8.56 0.46
N VAL A 175 -3.67 -9.86 0.56
CA VAL A 175 -2.70 -10.95 0.27
C VAL A 175 -2.17 -10.85 -1.16
N ARG A 176 -3.02 -10.52 -2.14
CA ARG A 176 -2.58 -10.30 -3.53
C ARG A 176 -1.62 -9.11 -3.64
N ARG A 177 -1.90 -7.99 -2.97
CA ARG A 177 -1.01 -6.82 -2.95
C ARG A 177 0.33 -7.13 -2.29
N GLU A 178 0.31 -7.83 -1.16
CA GLU A 178 1.52 -8.26 -0.46
C GLU A 178 2.35 -9.21 -1.33
N ARG A 179 1.72 -10.18 -1.99
CA ARG A 179 2.40 -11.06 -2.95
C ARG A 179 2.99 -10.31 -4.14
N GLN A 180 2.26 -9.35 -4.69
CA GLN A 180 2.76 -8.51 -5.78
C GLN A 180 3.93 -7.65 -5.35
N ALA A 181 3.85 -7.04 -4.17
CA ALA A 181 4.96 -6.29 -3.59
C ALA A 181 6.18 -7.18 -3.40
N LEU A 182 6.02 -8.36 -2.76
CA LEU A 182 7.11 -9.31 -2.58
C LEU A 182 7.73 -9.74 -3.91
N ALA A 183 6.93 -9.99 -4.95
CA ALA A 183 7.45 -10.31 -6.28
C ALA A 183 8.25 -9.15 -6.90
N GLN A 184 7.82 -7.91 -6.70
CA GLN A 184 8.57 -6.73 -7.14
C GLN A 184 9.89 -6.59 -6.36
N TRP A 185 9.87 -6.76 -5.04
CA TRP A 185 11.07 -6.75 -4.21
C TRP A 185 12.05 -7.84 -4.63
N GLU A 186 11.55 -9.04 -4.87
CA GLU A 186 12.36 -10.17 -5.33
C GLU A 186 13.03 -9.86 -6.68
N GLN A 187 12.30 -9.24 -7.61
CA GLN A 187 12.85 -8.81 -8.90
C GLN A 187 13.89 -7.69 -8.77
N VAL A 188 13.71 -6.75 -7.84
CA VAL A 188 14.66 -5.64 -7.63
C VAL A 188 15.93 -6.12 -6.94
N LEU A 189 15.79 -6.96 -5.91
CA LEU A 189 16.91 -7.44 -5.09
C LEU A 189 17.72 -8.52 -5.80
N PHE A 190 17.06 -9.43 -6.50
CA PHE A 190 17.68 -10.61 -7.11
C PHE A 190 17.61 -10.61 -8.64
N GLY A 191 17.06 -9.57 -9.27
CA GLY A 191 16.95 -9.51 -10.73
C GLY A 191 15.96 -10.52 -11.30
N ALA A 192 15.95 -10.66 -12.63
CA ALA A 192 15.04 -11.58 -13.31
C ALA A 192 15.48 -13.05 -13.13
N LYS A 193 14.66 -13.85 -12.44
CA LYS A 193 14.89 -15.27 -12.12
C LYS A 193 15.40 -16.12 -13.29
N LYS A 194 14.99 -15.80 -14.52
CA LYS A 194 15.32 -16.59 -15.74
C LYS A 194 16.78 -16.52 -16.21
N ARG A 195 17.61 -15.57 -15.75
CA ARG A 195 19.02 -15.49 -16.19
C ARG A 195 20.04 -15.90 -15.13
N GLN A 196 19.65 -15.91 -13.86
CA GLN A 196 20.58 -16.18 -12.76
C GLN A 196 20.56 -17.63 -12.29
N GLN A 197 19.41 -18.33 -12.34
CA GLN A 197 19.30 -19.69 -11.82
C GLN A 197 20.32 -20.64 -12.46
N ASP A 198 20.43 -20.66 -13.80
CA ASP A 198 21.32 -21.60 -14.50
C ASP A 198 22.82 -21.32 -14.30
N GLN A 199 23.23 -20.05 -14.12
CA GLN A 199 24.65 -19.69 -13.94
C GLN A 199 25.09 -19.75 -12.48
N VAL A 200 24.20 -19.36 -11.56
CA VAL A 200 24.47 -19.38 -10.11
C VAL A 200 24.45 -20.80 -9.59
N ASP A 201 23.49 -21.63 -10.02
CA ASP A 201 23.42 -23.03 -9.61
C ASP A 201 24.67 -23.78 -10.07
N HIS A 202 25.15 -23.55 -11.31
CA HIS A 202 26.39 -24.14 -11.79
C HIS A 202 27.61 -23.70 -10.97
N PHE A 203 27.73 -22.43 -10.57
CA PHE A 203 28.87 -21.98 -9.78
C PHE A 203 28.92 -22.62 -8.39
N TYR A 204 27.78 -22.77 -7.71
CA TYR A 204 27.73 -23.34 -6.36
C TYR A 204 27.70 -24.88 -6.33
N THR A 205 27.24 -25.54 -7.41
CA THR A 205 27.26 -27.02 -7.53
C THR A 205 28.49 -27.55 -8.26
N ALA A 206 29.26 -26.72 -8.99
CA ALA A 206 30.51 -27.16 -9.64
C ALA A 206 31.53 -27.74 -8.64
N ALA A 207 31.53 -27.25 -7.40
CA ALA A 207 32.36 -27.79 -6.32
C ALA A 207 32.11 -29.28 -6.01
N GLU A 208 30.93 -29.81 -6.34
CA GLU A 208 30.58 -31.21 -6.09
C GLU A 208 31.12 -32.16 -7.17
N SER A 209 31.46 -31.62 -8.35
CA SER A 209 31.88 -32.40 -9.53
C SER A 209 33.32 -32.14 -9.97
N ASP A 210 33.91 -31.01 -9.57
CA ASP A 210 35.27 -30.61 -9.95
C ASP A 210 36.05 -30.03 -8.76
N VAL A 211 37.22 -30.64 -8.49
CA VAL A 211 38.12 -30.25 -7.40
C VAL A 211 38.73 -28.87 -7.66
N GLU A 212 39.01 -28.51 -8.93
CA GLU A 212 39.55 -27.19 -9.26
C GLU A 212 38.54 -26.08 -8.93
N SER A 213 37.28 -26.30 -9.30
CA SER A 213 36.16 -25.45 -8.92
C SER A 213 35.98 -25.34 -7.41
N PHE A 214 36.07 -26.45 -6.66
CA PHE A 214 36.03 -26.44 -5.19
C PHE A 214 37.15 -25.55 -4.59
N VAL A 215 38.39 -25.74 -5.06
CA VAL A 215 39.54 -24.96 -4.59
C VAL A 215 39.40 -23.48 -4.96
N ALA A 216 38.90 -23.16 -6.16
CA ALA A 216 38.68 -21.79 -6.60
C ALA A 216 37.61 -21.08 -5.77
N ILE A 217 36.48 -21.74 -5.50
CA ILE A 217 35.40 -21.23 -4.65
C ILE A 217 35.92 -20.99 -3.24
N ARG A 218 36.64 -21.96 -2.65
CA ARG A 218 37.22 -21.81 -1.31
C ARG A 218 38.18 -20.61 -1.21
N LYS A 219 39.10 -20.48 -2.18
CA LYS A 219 40.02 -19.34 -2.26
C LYS A 219 39.29 -17.99 -2.41
N SER A 220 38.15 -17.97 -3.10
CA SER A 220 37.34 -16.76 -3.24
C SER A 220 36.73 -16.31 -1.89
N TRP A 221 36.32 -17.26 -1.06
CA TRP A 221 35.83 -17.01 0.30
C TRP A 221 36.94 -16.61 1.28
N ASP A 222 38.13 -17.19 1.16
CA ASP A 222 39.25 -16.89 2.06
C ASP A 222 39.65 -15.40 2.02
N LYS A 223 39.41 -14.69 0.90
CA LYS A 223 39.62 -13.24 0.76
C LYS A 223 38.81 -12.40 1.76
N PHE A 224 37.68 -12.91 2.24
CA PHE A 224 36.82 -12.22 3.22
C PHE A 224 37.11 -12.65 4.66
N LEU A 225 37.87 -13.73 4.86
CA LEU A 225 38.17 -14.30 6.17
C LEU A 225 39.57 -13.91 6.69
N ALA A 226 40.51 -13.58 5.79
CA ALA A 226 41.87 -13.23 6.17
C ALA A 226 42.38 -11.99 5.43
N ALA A 227 43.24 -11.21 6.09
CA ALA A 227 43.88 -10.05 5.49
C ALA A 227 44.81 -10.45 4.33
N PRO A 228 45.01 -9.60 3.30
CA PRO A 228 45.89 -9.90 2.18
C PRO A 228 47.31 -10.21 2.65
N GLY A 229 47.83 -11.38 2.29
CA GLY A 229 49.19 -11.82 2.66
C GLY A 229 49.32 -12.55 4.00
N ALA A 230 48.21 -12.85 4.68
CA ALA A 230 48.24 -13.68 5.88
C ALA A 230 48.72 -15.12 5.53
N SER A 231 49.85 -15.52 6.11
CA SER A 231 50.34 -16.90 6.03
C SER A 231 49.30 -17.85 6.62
N MET A 232 49.05 -18.99 5.95
CA MET A 232 48.06 -20.01 6.33
C MET A 232 46.58 -19.65 6.16
N ALA A 233 46.22 -18.53 5.52
CA ALA A 233 44.82 -18.14 5.30
C ALA A 233 43.95 -19.19 4.57
N SER A 234 44.56 -19.96 3.66
CA SER A 234 43.90 -21.05 2.91
C SER A 234 44.33 -22.45 3.37
N ALA A 235 45.17 -22.54 4.40
CA ALA A 235 45.52 -23.83 4.97
C ALA A 235 44.43 -24.24 5.97
N PRO A 236 44.00 -25.52 5.99
CA PRO A 236 43.11 -25.98 7.05
C PRO A 236 43.79 -25.74 8.41
N PRO A 237 43.03 -25.36 9.45
CA PRO A 237 43.61 -25.15 10.78
C PRO A 237 44.41 -26.37 11.22
N ILE A 238 45.54 -26.11 11.88
CA ILE A 238 46.40 -27.16 12.44
C ILE A 238 45.53 -28.01 13.37
N GLY A 239 45.44 -29.33 13.08
CA GLY A 239 44.63 -30.29 13.83
C GLY A 239 43.26 -30.63 13.23
N TRP A 240 42.81 -29.96 12.17
CA TRP A 240 41.54 -30.28 11.50
C TRP A 240 41.66 -31.38 10.44
N VAL A 241 42.84 -31.49 9.83
CA VAL A 241 43.18 -32.62 8.96
C VAL A 241 44.14 -33.49 9.75
N LEU A 242 43.61 -34.53 10.38
CA LEU A 242 44.41 -35.55 11.04
C LEU A 242 44.98 -36.48 9.96
N PRO A 243 46.31 -36.62 9.83
CA PRO A 243 46.86 -37.59 8.91
C PRO A 243 46.38 -38.99 9.32
N VAL A 244 45.84 -39.72 8.36
CA VAL A 244 45.51 -41.15 8.55
C VAL A 244 46.81 -41.90 8.84
N TYR A 245 46.73 -42.99 9.60
CA TYR A 245 47.88 -43.85 9.86
C TYR A 245 48.58 -44.18 8.52
N PRO A 246 49.90 -43.96 8.40
CA PRO A 246 50.58 -44.10 7.12
C PRO A 246 50.40 -45.52 6.61
N SER A 247 49.79 -45.65 5.44
CA SER A 247 49.55 -46.93 4.77
C SER A 247 50.81 -47.60 4.23
N SER A 248 51.96 -46.91 4.28
CA SER A 248 53.26 -47.45 3.87
C SER A 248 54.42 -46.80 4.62
N GLU A 249 55.54 -47.53 4.71
CA GLU A 249 56.80 -47.05 5.31
C GLU A 249 57.39 -45.85 4.54
N GLN A 250 57.18 -45.77 3.22
CA GLN A 250 57.58 -44.61 2.41
C GLN A 250 56.81 -43.34 2.80
N TRP A 251 55.51 -43.46 3.03
CA TRP A 251 54.67 -42.34 3.47
C TRP A 251 55.00 -41.90 4.90
N LYS A 252 55.31 -42.86 5.77
CA LYS A 252 55.79 -42.62 7.13
C LYS A 252 57.10 -41.82 7.15
N ALA A 253 58.05 -42.15 6.27
CA ALA A 253 59.32 -41.42 6.14
C ALA A 253 59.12 -39.95 5.73
N GLN A 254 58.15 -39.68 4.85
CA GLN A 254 57.78 -38.33 4.39
C GLN A 254 57.10 -37.48 5.48
N LEU A 255 56.42 -38.11 6.45
CA LEU A 255 55.83 -37.41 7.60
C LEU A 255 56.88 -37.01 8.66
N SER A 256 58.03 -37.68 8.70
CA SER A 256 59.08 -37.51 9.72
C SER A 256 60.26 -36.63 9.30
N GLY A 257 60.30 -36.13 8.06
CA GLY A 257 61.36 -35.27 7.54
C GLY A 257 60.86 -33.88 7.18
N GLY A 258 61.08 -32.90 8.07
CA GLY A 258 61.10 -31.48 7.69
C GLY A 258 62.36 -31.16 6.87
N PRO A 259 62.38 -30.06 6.11
CA PRO A 259 62.15 -28.69 6.61
C PRO A 259 60.71 -28.19 6.60
#